data_AF-A0A951FEG4-F1
#
_entry.id   AF-A0A951FEG4-F1
#
_cell.length_a   1.000
_cell.length_b   1.000
_cell.length_c   1.000
_cell.angle_alpha   90.00
_cell.angle_beta   90.00
_cell.angle_gamma   90.00
#
_symmetry.space_group_name_H-M   'P 1'
#
loop_
_entity.id
_entity.type
_entity.pdbx_description
1 polymer ?
#
loop_
_entity_poly.entity_id
_entity_poly.type
_entity_poly.pdbx_seq_one_letter_code
_entity_poly.pdbx_strand_id
1 'polypeptide(L)'
;QPALFDLKRMGPHFTVAGPPLSGKTTTLYNWVLSLASRYGPEQVMFVLIDTQQRLFDYGGKQTLRDLPHVLAAVSEIEDLGAVTQKLMAEAQIMANQDTGRTIFIVIDNFDDFSEEVDAKRDLSRDLGALARRYGSKGIHFVIAGTLDGTTNELRRRVMGSNYGVGLRSAQAVETLRVQRTPNALRGKEFPAGRGYIVKSGQPTMIQIATPYTMEAGAAPTGTMTEEEAITRPLDAWVERIRATYAGRHASWTGSNGHATASTALSPQQSQKLRRMVGLLQAGMRKEIKRLKQGEGNGHLLTDQLMQMDISSWNDEQVVLKLLRELWLTEHVNSGMPQPDAEMMLSILDEESVLLGLEDSLAGADAQSSAPAA
;
A
#
# COMPACT_ATOMS: atom_id res chain seq x y z
N GLN A 1 23.71 25.91 -3.12
CA GLN A 1 23.69 24.96 -4.26
C GLN A 1 22.66 23.87 -3.97
N PRO A 2 21.96 23.31 -4.97
CA PRO A 2 21.03 22.21 -4.75
C PRO A 2 21.76 20.96 -4.21
N ALA A 3 21.20 20.33 -3.19
CA ALA A 3 21.66 19.01 -2.74
C ALA A 3 20.97 17.93 -3.59
N LEU A 4 21.75 17.07 -4.24
CA LEU A 4 21.24 15.99 -5.09
C LEU A 4 21.24 14.66 -4.35
N PHE A 5 20.17 13.89 -4.57
CA PHE A 5 20.03 12.52 -4.10
C PHE A 5 20.32 11.53 -5.23
N ASP A 6 21.24 10.58 -5.00
CA ASP A 6 21.67 9.60 -6.01
C ASP A 6 21.82 8.22 -5.35
N LEU A 7 20.77 7.41 -5.46
CA LEU A 7 20.75 6.05 -4.90
C LEU A 7 21.65 5.08 -5.67
N LYS A 8 21.87 5.32 -6.98
CA LYS A 8 22.73 4.43 -7.78
C LYS A 8 24.18 4.51 -7.32
N ARG A 9 24.64 5.69 -6.88
CA ARG A 9 26.01 5.90 -6.39
C ARG A 9 26.16 5.69 -4.89
N MET A 10 25.20 6.12 -4.08
CA MET A 10 25.36 6.20 -2.63
C MET A 10 24.83 4.98 -1.88
N GLY A 11 23.90 4.23 -2.49
CA GLY A 11 23.29 3.06 -1.89
C GLY A 11 21.83 2.93 -2.29
N PRO A 12 21.32 1.70 -2.38
CA PRO A 12 20.04 1.42 -3.04
C PRO A 12 18.81 1.87 -2.25
N HIS A 13 18.98 2.40 -1.04
CA HIS A 13 17.89 2.78 -0.15
C HIS A 13 18.19 4.12 0.51
N PHE A 14 17.15 4.80 0.97
CA PHE A 14 17.25 6.12 1.56
C PHE A 14 16.43 6.20 2.85
N THR A 15 16.99 6.90 3.84
CA THR A 15 16.38 7.04 5.17
C THR A 15 16.06 8.51 5.47
N VAL A 16 14.87 8.80 5.98
CA VAL A 16 14.44 10.13 6.46
C VAL A 16 14.18 10.04 7.97
N ALA A 17 15.17 10.44 8.77
CA ALA A 17 15.08 10.41 10.22
C ALA A 17 14.68 11.77 10.78
N GLY A 18 13.84 11.81 11.82
CA GLY A 18 13.51 13.05 12.51
C GLY A 18 12.37 12.92 13.52
N PRO A 19 12.29 13.81 14.52
CA PRO A 19 11.16 13.87 15.45
C PRO A 19 9.84 14.23 14.73
N PRO A 20 8.68 14.13 15.39
CA PRO A 20 7.42 14.65 14.86
C PRO A 20 7.54 16.10 14.38
N LEU A 21 6.79 16.46 13.33
CA LEU A 21 6.76 17.81 12.72
C LEU A 21 8.11 18.31 12.17
N SER A 22 9.12 17.44 12.01
CA SER A 22 10.43 17.82 11.45
C SER A 22 10.46 18.00 9.93
N GLY A 23 9.38 17.63 9.22
CA GLY A 23 9.30 17.69 7.74
C GLY A 23 9.57 16.37 7.03
N LYS A 24 9.40 15.22 7.73
CA LYS A 24 9.57 13.88 7.15
C LYS A 24 8.61 13.62 5.98
N THR A 25 7.31 13.71 6.21
CA THR A 25 6.27 13.54 5.18
C THR A 25 6.44 14.53 4.03
N THR A 26 6.79 15.79 4.34
CA THR A 26 7.14 16.81 3.31
C THR A 26 8.33 16.38 2.44
N THR A 27 9.32 15.71 3.02
CA THR A 27 10.45 15.15 2.28
C THR A 27 9.99 14.03 1.35
N LEU A 28 9.09 13.16 1.80
CA LEU A 28 8.50 12.10 0.98
C LEU A 28 7.65 12.66 -0.16
N TYR A 29 6.86 13.71 0.07
CA TYR A 29 6.15 14.43 -1.01
C TYR A 29 7.10 14.97 -2.06
N ASN A 30 8.14 15.66 -1.61
CA ASN A 30 9.14 16.18 -2.53
C ASN A 30 9.77 15.04 -3.33
N TRP A 31 10.08 13.90 -2.68
CA TRP A 31 10.63 12.72 -3.33
C TRP A 31 9.73 12.19 -4.45
N VAL A 32 8.47 11.87 -4.11
CA VAL A 32 7.50 11.29 -5.04
C VAL A 32 7.20 12.25 -6.19
N LEU A 33 6.85 13.50 -5.88
CA LEU A 33 6.47 14.51 -6.88
C LEU A 33 7.65 14.92 -7.77
N SER A 34 8.86 15.02 -7.22
CA SER A 34 10.08 15.33 -8.00
C SER A 34 10.42 14.24 -9.01
N LEU A 35 10.21 12.97 -8.66
CA LEU A 35 10.47 11.85 -9.56
C LEU A 35 9.35 11.73 -10.59
N ALA A 36 8.09 11.76 -10.15
CA ALA A 36 6.92 11.66 -11.02
C ALA A 36 6.84 12.80 -12.05
N SER A 37 7.30 14.00 -11.71
CA SER A 37 7.37 15.13 -12.65
C SER A 37 8.48 15.04 -13.70
N ARG A 38 9.46 14.13 -13.55
CA ARG A 38 10.63 14.01 -14.44
C ARG A 38 10.70 12.72 -15.23
N TYR A 39 10.09 11.64 -14.73
CA TYR A 39 10.16 10.31 -15.31
C TYR A 39 8.76 9.78 -15.60
N GLY A 40 8.61 9.02 -16.68
CA GLY A 40 7.35 8.37 -17.03
C GLY A 40 6.96 7.24 -16.06
N PRO A 41 5.66 6.89 -15.97
CA PRO A 41 5.18 5.82 -15.10
C PRO A 41 5.71 4.42 -15.47
N GLU A 42 6.21 4.23 -16.69
CA GLU A 42 6.92 3.02 -17.11
C GLU A 42 8.40 2.98 -16.69
N GLN A 43 8.98 4.12 -16.29
CA GLN A 43 10.38 4.23 -15.88
C GLN A 43 10.53 4.23 -14.37
N VAL A 44 9.67 4.99 -13.68
CA VAL A 44 9.65 5.12 -12.22
C VAL A 44 8.26 4.82 -11.70
N MET A 45 8.18 3.94 -10.71
CA MET A 45 6.94 3.50 -10.11
C MET A 45 7.01 3.60 -8.58
N PHE A 46 5.85 3.72 -7.94
CA PHE A 46 5.76 3.82 -6.48
C PHE A 46 4.86 2.73 -5.90
N VAL A 47 5.31 2.16 -4.79
CA VAL A 47 4.44 1.53 -3.80
C VAL A 47 4.47 2.42 -2.57
N LEU A 48 3.31 2.97 -2.19
CA LEU A 48 3.19 3.86 -1.06
C LEU A 48 2.64 3.08 0.13
N ILE A 49 3.26 3.20 1.29
CA ILE A 49 2.85 2.51 2.52
C ILE A 49 2.74 3.54 3.63
N ASP A 50 1.56 3.63 4.22
CA ASP A 50 1.31 4.51 5.36
C ASP A 50 0.04 4.07 6.10
N THR A 51 0.22 3.49 7.28
CA THR A 51 -0.89 3.00 8.12
C THR A 51 -1.65 4.13 8.80
N GLN A 52 -1.08 5.34 8.88
CA GLN A 52 -1.75 6.53 9.43
C GLN A 52 -2.48 7.35 8.35
N GLN A 53 -2.36 6.96 7.08
CA GLN A 53 -3.01 7.60 5.92
C GLN A 53 -2.77 9.11 5.79
N ARG A 54 -1.61 9.63 6.20
CA ARG A 54 -1.23 11.05 6.06
C ARG A 54 -0.39 11.34 4.83
N LEU A 55 0.25 10.33 4.25
CA LEU A 55 1.12 10.44 3.08
C LEU A 55 0.29 10.51 1.80
N PHE A 56 -0.43 9.45 1.45
CA PHE A 56 -1.16 9.46 0.18
C PHE A 56 -2.54 10.12 0.29
N ASP A 57 -3.15 10.17 1.48
CA ASP A 57 -4.46 10.77 1.74
C ASP A 57 -4.32 12.06 2.56
N TYR A 58 -3.84 13.12 1.92
CA TYR A 58 -3.50 14.36 2.59
C TYR A 58 -4.70 15.31 2.82
N GLY A 59 -5.94 14.83 2.63
CA GLY A 59 -7.16 15.63 2.83
C GLY A 59 -7.50 16.59 1.67
N GLY A 60 -6.84 16.45 0.52
CA GLY A 60 -7.11 17.23 -0.68
C GLY A 60 -8.23 16.66 -1.55
N LYS A 61 -8.47 17.28 -2.71
CA LYS A 61 -9.37 16.73 -3.73
C LYS A 61 -8.73 15.58 -4.50
N GLN A 62 -7.40 15.56 -4.53
CA GLN A 62 -6.59 14.48 -5.07
C GLN A 62 -5.84 13.79 -3.93
N THR A 63 -5.26 12.66 -4.26
CA THR A 63 -4.40 11.85 -3.41
C THR A 63 -3.10 11.56 -4.16
N LEU A 64 -2.05 11.13 -3.47
CA LEU A 64 -0.87 10.61 -4.19
C LEU A 64 -1.21 9.32 -4.93
N ARG A 65 -2.27 8.60 -4.55
CA ARG A 65 -2.74 7.39 -5.23
C ARG A 65 -3.19 7.67 -6.67
N ASP A 66 -3.61 8.90 -6.95
CA ASP A 66 -4.07 9.31 -8.29
C ASP A 66 -2.93 9.53 -9.29
N LEU A 67 -1.67 9.49 -8.82
CA LEU A 67 -0.51 9.58 -9.71
C LEU A 67 -0.42 8.34 -10.61
N PRO A 68 -0.18 8.51 -11.93
CA PRO A 68 -0.09 7.38 -12.85
C PRO A 68 1.07 6.43 -12.55
N HIS A 69 2.03 6.85 -11.73
CA HIS A 69 3.21 6.10 -11.32
C HIS A 69 2.94 5.12 -10.17
N VAL A 70 1.82 5.21 -9.46
CA VAL A 70 1.55 4.39 -8.27
C VAL A 70 1.03 3.01 -8.68
N LEU A 71 1.77 1.97 -8.31
CA LEU A 71 1.39 0.57 -8.50
C LEU A 71 0.45 0.07 -7.40
N ALA A 72 0.65 0.56 -6.17
CA ALA A 72 -0.15 0.21 -5.00
C ALA A 72 0.00 1.28 -3.91
N ALA A 73 -1.07 1.50 -3.16
CA ALA A 73 -1.05 2.28 -1.93
C ALA A 73 -1.65 1.41 -0.81
N VAL A 74 -0.87 1.20 0.25
CA VAL A 74 -1.19 0.27 1.34
C VAL A 74 -1.39 1.08 2.62
N SER A 75 -2.61 1.02 3.17
CA SER A 75 -2.95 1.60 4.46
C SER A 75 -3.15 0.56 5.57
N GLU A 76 -3.31 -0.70 5.20
CA GLU A 76 -3.54 -1.80 6.14
C GLU A 76 -2.48 -2.88 5.92
N ILE A 77 -1.91 -3.40 7.01
CA ILE A 77 -0.81 -4.36 6.92
C ILE A 77 -1.27 -5.71 6.34
N GLU A 78 -2.56 -5.99 6.36
CA GLU A 78 -3.24 -7.14 5.74
C GLU A 78 -3.03 -7.16 4.21
N ASP A 79 -3.13 -6.01 3.56
CA ASP A 79 -2.98 -5.87 2.10
C ASP A 79 -1.52 -5.99 1.64
N LEU A 80 -0.57 -5.77 2.56
CA LEU A 80 0.85 -5.72 2.21
C LEU A 80 1.38 -7.08 1.72
N GLY A 81 0.79 -8.19 2.15
CA GLY A 81 1.19 -9.53 1.72
C GLY A 81 1.07 -9.70 0.20
N ALA A 82 -0.10 -9.37 -0.36
CA ALA A 82 -0.34 -9.48 -1.80
C ALA A 82 0.55 -8.53 -2.62
N VAL A 83 0.75 -7.30 -2.12
CA VAL A 83 1.64 -6.32 -2.77
C VAL A 83 3.10 -6.79 -2.73
N THR A 84 3.55 -7.37 -1.62
CA THR A 84 4.91 -7.90 -1.46
C THR A 84 5.18 -9.06 -2.42
N GLN A 85 4.20 -9.93 -2.63
CA GLN A 85 4.28 -11.01 -3.63
C GLN A 85 4.44 -10.45 -5.05
N LYS A 86 3.62 -9.46 -5.43
CA LYS A 86 3.74 -8.77 -6.74
C LYS A 86 5.09 -8.07 -6.89
N LEU A 87 5.58 -7.41 -5.85
CA LEU A 87 6.92 -6.79 -5.82
C LEU A 87 8.03 -7.82 -6.02
N MET A 88 7.94 -8.98 -5.37
CA MET A 88 8.93 -10.05 -5.51
C MET A 88 8.99 -10.57 -6.96
N ALA A 89 7.83 -10.81 -7.57
CA ALA A 89 7.74 -11.24 -8.97
C ALA A 89 8.30 -10.18 -9.92
N GLU A 90 7.87 -8.93 -9.78
CA GLU A 90 8.34 -7.81 -10.60
C GLU A 90 9.85 -7.60 -10.45
N ALA A 91 10.37 -7.64 -9.22
CA ALA A 91 11.80 -7.48 -8.95
C ALA A 91 12.64 -8.59 -9.60
N GLN A 92 12.14 -9.83 -9.61
CA GLN A 92 12.79 -10.96 -10.28
C GLN A 92 12.81 -10.76 -11.80
N ILE A 93 11.71 -10.27 -12.40
CA ILE A 93 11.64 -9.95 -13.83
C ILE A 93 12.63 -8.83 -14.17
N MET A 94 12.58 -7.72 -13.41
CA MET A 94 13.47 -6.58 -13.57
C MET A 94 14.94 -6.98 -13.49
N ALA A 95 15.30 -7.86 -12.56
CA ALA A 95 16.66 -8.34 -12.37
C ALA A 95 17.18 -9.21 -13.53
N ASN A 96 16.30 -9.98 -14.17
CA ASN A 96 16.66 -10.90 -15.25
C ASN A 96 16.67 -10.23 -16.63
N GLN A 97 15.78 -9.26 -16.85
CA GLN A 97 15.58 -8.64 -18.17
C GLN A 97 16.23 -7.27 -18.32
N ASP A 98 16.87 -6.74 -17.26
CA ASP A 98 17.46 -5.40 -17.21
C ASP A 98 16.54 -4.32 -17.80
N THR A 99 15.30 -4.30 -17.32
CA THR A 99 14.23 -3.45 -17.85
C THR A 99 14.51 -1.94 -17.79
N GLY A 100 15.56 -1.52 -17.06
CA GLY A 100 15.88 -0.12 -16.78
C GLY A 100 14.87 0.59 -15.86
N ARG A 101 13.81 -0.11 -15.42
CA ARG A 101 12.75 0.42 -14.55
C ARG A 101 13.22 0.55 -13.11
N THR A 102 12.52 1.36 -12.35
CA THR A 102 12.79 1.56 -10.93
C THR A 102 11.49 1.63 -10.13
N ILE A 103 11.42 0.89 -9.03
CA ILE A 103 10.29 0.89 -8.10
C ILE A 103 10.77 1.44 -6.76
N PHE A 104 10.13 2.51 -6.31
CA PHE A 104 10.33 3.08 -4.99
C PHE A 104 9.23 2.60 -4.05
N ILE A 105 9.63 1.91 -2.98
CA ILE A 105 8.76 1.52 -1.88
C ILE A 105 8.92 2.60 -0.81
N VAL A 106 7.94 3.50 -0.74
CA VAL A 106 7.95 4.68 0.12
C VAL A 106 7.12 4.37 1.34
N ILE A 107 7.75 4.41 2.52
CA ILE A 107 7.13 4.07 3.79
C ILE A 107 7.20 5.29 4.69
N ASP A 108 6.05 5.92 4.95
CA ASP A 108 5.97 6.89 6.04
C ASP A 108 5.74 6.18 7.37
N ASN A 109 6.09 6.85 8.47
CA ASN A 109 5.92 6.34 9.82
C ASN A 109 6.42 4.89 10.01
N PHE A 110 7.68 4.68 9.63
CA PHE A 110 8.32 3.38 9.59
C PHE A 110 8.35 2.66 10.93
N ASP A 111 8.37 3.39 12.05
CA ASP A 111 8.44 2.82 13.39
C ASP A 111 7.20 1.94 13.68
N ASP A 112 5.99 2.49 13.54
CA ASP A 112 4.73 1.74 13.70
C ASP A 112 4.62 0.60 12.66
N PHE A 113 4.93 0.92 11.39
CA PHE A 113 4.95 -0.08 10.32
C PHE A 113 5.86 -1.27 10.65
N SER A 114 7.03 -1.00 11.21
CA SER A 114 8.02 -2.03 11.53
C SER A 114 7.51 -2.96 12.63
N GLU A 115 6.82 -2.43 13.64
CA GLU A 115 6.22 -3.22 14.72
C GLU A 115 5.14 -4.16 14.19
N GLU A 116 4.26 -3.67 13.32
CA GLU A 116 3.20 -4.47 12.69
C GLU A 116 3.76 -5.56 11.76
N VAL A 117 4.80 -5.22 10.98
CA VAL A 117 5.47 -6.18 10.08
C VAL A 117 6.19 -7.27 10.87
N ASP A 118 6.85 -6.94 11.97
CA ASP A 118 7.61 -7.92 12.76
C ASP A 118 6.70 -8.95 13.44
N ALA A 119 5.42 -8.61 13.69
CA ALA A 119 4.41 -9.59 14.10
C ALA A 119 4.11 -10.64 13.00
N LYS A 120 4.32 -10.29 11.73
CA LYS A 120 4.10 -11.16 10.55
C LYS A 120 5.44 -11.66 9.98
N ARG A 121 5.98 -12.73 10.57
CA ARG A 121 7.33 -13.26 10.25
C ARG A 121 7.65 -13.42 8.77
N ASP A 122 6.73 -13.96 7.98
CA ASP A 122 6.94 -14.16 6.53
C ASP A 122 7.08 -12.83 5.79
N LEU A 123 6.28 -11.84 6.16
CA LEU A 123 6.29 -10.50 5.57
C LEU A 123 7.60 -9.76 5.88
N SER A 124 8.05 -9.79 7.13
CA SER A 124 9.34 -9.20 7.56
C SER A 124 10.51 -9.82 6.78
N ARG A 125 10.50 -11.15 6.61
CA ARG A 125 11.50 -11.88 5.82
C ARG A 125 11.48 -11.46 4.35
N ASP A 126 10.31 -11.39 3.73
CA ASP A 126 10.17 -11.14 2.29
C ASP A 126 10.55 -9.69 1.93
N LEU A 127 10.16 -8.71 2.75
CA LEU A 127 10.59 -7.31 2.61
C LEU A 127 12.11 -7.16 2.80
N GLY A 128 12.68 -7.84 3.81
CA GLY A 128 14.12 -7.88 4.02
C GLY A 128 14.85 -8.52 2.82
N ALA A 129 14.28 -9.56 2.21
CA ALA A 129 14.81 -10.18 1.01
C ALA A 129 14.73 -9.26 -0.21
N LEU A 130 13.64 -8.52 -0.39
CA LEU A 130 13.50 -7.50 -1.44
C LEU A 130 14.62 -6.46 -1.36
N ALA A 131 14.79 -5.83 -0.19
CA ALA A 131 15.82 -4.83 0.04
C ALA A 131 17.22 -5.39 -0.23
N ARG A 132 17.52 -6.58 0.30
CA ARG A 132 18.83 -7.22 0.17
C ARG A 132 19.16 -7.63 -1.27
N ARG A 133 18.22 -8.25 -1.99
CA ARG A 133 18.49 -8.92 -3.27
C ARG A 133 18.36 -8.00 -4.47
N TYR A 134 17.41 -7.06 -4.43
CA TYR A 134 17.03 -6.28 -5.60
C TYR A 134 17.30 -4.78 -5.47
N GLY A 135 17.97 -4.36 -4.38
CA GLY A 135 18.45 -3.00 -4.20
C GLY A 135 19.21 -2.43 -5.41
N SER A 136 20.17 -3.20 -5.93
CA SER A 136 20.97 -2.84 -7.11
C SER A 136 20.25 -3.10 -8.45
N LYS A 137 19.03 -3.64 -8.41
CA LYS A 137 18.21 -4.02 -9.57
C LYS A 137 17.00 -3.12 -9.76
N GLY A 138 17.00 -1.96 -9.10
CA GLY A 138 15.95 -0.95 -9.25
C GLY A 138 14.84 -1.02 -8.20
N ILE A 139 14.97 -1.83 -7.14
CA ILE A 139 14.05 -1.81 -6.00
C ILE A 139 14.64 -0.94 -4.88
N HIS A 140 13.99 0.18 -4.58
CA HIS A 140 14.50 1.16 -3.63
C HIS A 140 13.51 1.42 -2.50
N PHE A 141 13.93 1.16 -1.26
CA PHE A 141 13.17 1.56 -0.08
C PHE A 141 13.52 3.00 0.31
N VAL A 142 12.49 3.80 0.55
CA VAL A 142 12.58 5.15 1.12
C VAL A 142 11.74 5.17 2.38
N ILE A 143 12.37 5.11 3.54
CA ILE A 143 11.68 5.01 4.83
C ILE A 143 11.77 6.33 5.58
N ALA A 144 10.70 6.71 6.28
CA ALA A 144 10.68 7.87 7.16
C ALA A 144 10.21 7.51 8.57
N GLY A 145 10.89 7.98 9.60
CA GLY A 145 10.56 7.67 10.99
C GLY A 145 11.40 8.44 12.00
N THR A 146 11.13 8.25 13.29
CA THR A 146 12.08 8.59 14.36
C THR A 146 13.25 7.62 14.34
N LEU A 147 12.98 6.34 14.00
CA LEU A 147 13.96 5.29 13.85
C LEU A 147 14.80 5.12 15.13
N ASP A 148 14.12 5.08 16.27
CA ASP A 148 14.67 4.89 17.60
C ASP A 148 14.29 3.54 18.23
N GLY A 149 13.35 2.80 17.63
CA GLY A 149 12.94 1.47 18.07
C GLY A 149 13.95 0.34 17.80
N THR A 150 13.49 -0.91 17.92
CA THR A 150 14.31 -2.11 17.68
C THR A 150 14.73 -2.22 16.20
N THR A 151 15.92 -2.77 15.94
CA THR A 151 16.38 -2.99 14.57
C THR A 151 15.90 -4.34 14.04
N ASN A 152 15.09 -4.33 12.99
CA ASN A 152 14.72 -5.54 12.24
C ASN A 152 15.54 -5.72 10.95
N GLU A 153 15.28 -6.81 10.22
CA GLU A 153 15.99 -7.13 8.98
C GLU A 153 15.86 -6.03 7.93
N LEU A 154 14.63 -5.56 7.69
CA LEU A 154 14.37 -4.51 6.70
C LEU A 154 15.13 -3.22 7.04
N ARG A 155 14.98 -2.72 8.26
CA ARG A 155 15.67 -1.51 8.74
C ARG A 155 17.18 -1.64 8.62
N ARG A 156 17.75 -2.80 9.00
CA ARG A 156 19.18 -3.06 8.89
C ARG A 156 19.67 -3.00 7.44
N ARG A 157 18.87 -3.49 6.47
CA ARG A 157 19.21 -3.41 5.04
C ARG A 157 19.12 -1.99 4.51
N VAL A 158 18.03 -1.29 4.82
CA VAL A 158 17.79 0.08 4.35
C VAL A 158 18.85 1.04 4.87
N MET A 159 19.22 0.94 6.14
CA MET A 159 20.20 1.82 6.76
C MET A 159 21.66 1.42 6.49
N GLY A 160 21.91 0.30 5.79
CA GLY A 160 23.26 -0.24 5.61
C GLY A 160 24.22 0.66 4.83
N SER A 161 23.73 1.57 3.99
CA SER A 161 24.52 2.54 3.23
C SER A 161 24.83 3.83 4.00
N ASN A 162 24.25 4.02 5.19
CA ASN A 162 24.28 5.28 5.93
C ASN A 162 23.89 6.47 5.03
N TYR A 163 22.90 6.25 4.16
CA TYR A 163 22.44 7.23 3.20
C TYR A 163 21.04 7.71 3.52
N GLY A 164 20.91 9.00 3.81
CA GLY A 164 19.65 9.56 4.28
C GLY A 164 19.73 11.03 4.64
N VAL A 165 18.65 11.53 5.24
CA VAL A 165 18.58 12.86 5.84
C VAL A 165 18.14 12.76 7.30
N GLY A 166 18.88 13.42 8.19
CA GLY A 166 18.50 13.61 9.58
C GLY A 166 17.97 15.03 9.77
N LEU A 167 16.70 15.16 10.11
CA LEU A 167 15.98 16.43 10.20
C LEU A 167 15.87 16.90 11.65
N ARG A 168 15.89 18.23 11.83
CA ARG A 168 15.64 18.97 13.08
C ARG A 168 16.65 18.75 14.22
N SER A 169 16.97 17.52 14.61
CA SER A 169 17.69 17.20 15.85
C SER A 169 19.03 16.49 15.62
N ALA A 170 19.90 16.53 16.64
CA ALA A 170 21.16 15.78 16.65
C ALA A 170 20.92 14.26 16.57
N GLN A 171 19.97 13.77 17.37
CA GLN A 171 19.60 12.36 17.41
C GLN A 171 19.21 11.82 16.02
N ALA A 172 18.43 12.59 15.26
CA ALA A 172 18.03 12.20 13.90
C ALA A 172 19.22 12.03 12.94
N VAL A 173 20.25 12.88 13.08
CA VAL A 173 21.49 12.77 12.29
C VAL A 173 22.35 11.60 12.75
N GLU A 174 22.40 11.36 14.07
CA GLU A 174 23.13 10.24 14.68
C GLU A 174 22.56 8.88 14.29
N THR A 175 21.25 8.77 14.11
CA THR A 175 20.58 7.57 13.58
C THR A 175 21.17 7.12 12.25
N LEU A 176 21.66 8.04 11.42
CA LEU A 176 22.32 7.75 10.13
C LEU A 176 23.80 7.36 10.26
N ARG A 177 24.27 7.05 11.47
CA ARG A 177 25.63 6.56 11.76
C ARG A 177 26.72 7.48 11.22
N VAL A 178 26.58 8.78 11.46
CA VAL A 178 27.59 9.78 11.12
C VAL A 178 28.89 9.53 11.87
N GLN A 179 30.02 9.85 11.23
CA GLN A 179 31.34 9.75 11.89
C GLN A 179 31.48 10.75 13.04
N ARG A 180 30.88 11.94 12.87
CA ARG A 180 30.89 13.02 13.85
C ARG A 180 29.61 13.84 13.73
N THR A 181 28.90 13.99 14.84
CA THR A 181 27.74 14.88 14.93
C THR A 181 28.18 16.34 14.70
N PRO A 182 27.56 17.07 13.75
CA PRO A 182 27.89 18.47 13.49
C PRO A 182 27.72 19.35 14.73
N ASN A 183 28.73 20.18 15.04
CA ASN A 183 28.70 21.05 16.23
C ASN A 183 27.49 22.02 16.23
N ALA A 184 27.00 22.42 15.06
CA ALA A 184 25.86 23.33 14.94
C ALA A 184 24.53 22.75 15.47
N LEU A 185 24.46 21.43 15.70
CA LEU A 185 23.29 20.74 16.27
C LEU A 185 23.33 20.59 17.79
N ARG A 186 24.46 20.87 18.45
CA ARG A 186 24.59 20.68 19.90
C ARG A 186 23.66 21.66 20.63
N GLY A 187 22.63 21.11 21.29
CA GLY A 187 21.66 21.88 22.09
C GLY A 187 20.73 22.77 21.27
N LYS A 188 20.55 22.51 19.96
CA LYS A 188 19.67 23.30 19.09
C LYS A 188 18.75 22.39 18.30
N GLU A 189 17.50 22.80 18.18
CA GLU A 189 16.57 22.26 17.19
C GLU A 189 16.49 23.19 15.98
N PHE A 190 16.46 22.60 14.79
CA PHE A 190 16.25 23.36 13.57
C PHE A 190 14.77 23.47 13.19
N PRO A 191 14.41 24.51 12.41
CA PRO A 191 13.07 24.59 11.81
C PRO A 191 12.77 23.36 10.95
N ALA A 192 11.48 23.14 10.67
CA ALA A 192 11.03 22.04 9.81
C ALA A 192 11.74 22.05 8.44
N GLY A 193 12.09 20.87 7.95
CA GLY A 193 12.81 20.67 6.70
C GLY A 193 14.31 20.99 6.77
N ARG A 194 14.82 21.61 7.83
CA ARG A 194 16.27 21.82 7.99
C ARG A 194 16.92 20.62 8.69
N GLY A 195 18.05 20.18 8.15
CA GLY A 195 18.76 19.02 8.67
C GLY A 195 20.09 18.81 7.99
N TYR A 196 20.58 17.58 8.04
CA TYR A 196 21.77 17.15 7.32
C TYR A 196 21.45 15.97 6.42
N ILE A 197 21.84 16.06 5.16
CA ILE A 197 22.00 14.87 4.33
C ILE A 197 23.28 14.17 4.76
N VAL A 198 23.21 12.87 4.97
CA VAL A 198 24.35 12.02 5.31
C VAL A 198 24.64 11.15 4.11
N LYS A 199 25.86 11.24 3.59
CA LYS A 199 26.38 10.40 2.50
C LYS A 199 27.54 9.59 3.04
N SER A 200 27.36 8.28 3.20
CA SER A 200 28.40 7.38 3.75
C SER A 200 28.98 7.88 5.09
N GLY A 201 28.09 8.36 5.97
CA GLY A 201 28.47 8.89 7.29
C GLY A 201 28.99 10.34 7.30
N GLN A 202 29.06 11.02 6.15
CA GLN A 202 29.44 12.43 6.06
C GLN A 202 28.21 13.35 6.02
N PRO A 203 27.97 14.17 7.06
CA PRO A 203 26.82 15.07 7.12
C PRO A 203 27.09 16.40 6.38
N THR A 204 26.16 16.83 5.53
CA THR A 204 26.13 18.16 4.90
C THR A 204 24.80 18.84 5.20
N MET A 205 24.83 20.09 5.68
CA MET A 205 23.60 20.81 6.05
C MET A 205 22.76 21.10 4.81
N ILE A 206 21.45 20.86 4.91
CA ILE A 206 20.48 21.14 3.84
C ILE A 206 19.18 21.71 4.39
N GLN A 207 18.42 22.34 3.50
CA GLN A 207 17.03 22.70 3.68
C GLN A 207 16.22 21.93 2.64
N ILE A 208 15.26 21.12 3.08
CA ILE A 208 14.29 20.45 2.23
C ILE A 208 13.36 21.52 1.66
N ALA A 209 13.18 21.48 0.33
CA ALA A 209 12.21 22.32 -0.34
C ALA A 209 10.79 21.80 -0.05
N THR A 210 9.85 22.71 0.17
CA THR A 210 8.45 22.39 0.40
C THR A 210 7.70 22.43 -0.94
N PRO A 211 6.84 21.44 -1.27
CA PRO A 211 6.05 21.47 -2.50
C PRO A 211 4.87 22.46 -2.44
N TYR A 212 4.62 23.00 -1.24
CA TYR A 212 3.66 24.07 -0.94
C TYR A 212 4.42 25.27 -0.36
N THR A 213 3.97 26.49 -0.70
CA THR A 213 4.47 27.72 -0.11
C THR A 213 3.71 28.01 1.18
N MET A 214 4.34 27.75 2.33
CA MET A 214 3.95 28.45 3.56
C MET A 214 4.73 29.77 3.56
N GLU A 215 4.07 30.90 3.33
CA GLU A 215 4.73 32.19 3.54
C GLU A 215 5.12 32.28 5.02
N ALA A 216 6.42 32.21 5.30
CA ALA A 216 6.93 32.28 6.66
C ALA A 216 6.59 33.64 7.26
N GLY A 217 5.57 33.69 8.12
CA GLY A 217 5.17 34.89 8.85
C GLY A 217 4.15 35.81 8.18
N ALA A 218 3.60 35.43 7.01
CA ALA A 218 2.36 36.04 6.55
C ALA A 218 1.22 35.16 7.04
N ALA A 219 0.38 35.71 7.93
CA ALA A 219 -0.95 35.14 8.11
C ALA A 219 -1.57 35.03 6.71
N PRO A 220 -2.25 33.91 6.36
CA PRO A 220 -2.89 33.78 5.06
C PRO A 220 -3.71 35.06 4.82
N THR A 221 -3.31 35.85 3.82
CA THR A 221 -4.04 37.05 3.45
C THR A 221 -5.31 36.59 2.75
N GLY A 222 -6.31 36.18 3.54
CA GLY A 222 -7.55 35.58 3.08
C GLY A 222 -8.07 34.49 4.04
N THR A 223 -9.33 34.10 3.84
CA THR A 223 -10.11 33.09 4.59
C THR A 223 -9.59 31.65 4.51
N MET A 224 -8.36 31.43 4.04
CA MET A 224 -7.83 30.12 3.68
C MET A 224 -7.17 29.46 4.90
N THR A 225 -7.52 28.20 5.17
CA THR A 225 -6.98 27.47 6.33
C THR A 225 -5.54 27.00 6.09
N GLU A 226 -4.79 26.69 7.16
CA GLU A 226 -3.44 26.11 7.05
C GLU A 226 -3.46 24.77 6.28
N GLU A 227 -4.53 23.99 6.46
CA GLU A 227 -4.74 22.73 5.75
C GLU A 227 -4.89 22.96 4.24
N GLU A 228 -5.73 23.92 3.83
CA GLU A 228 -5.89 24.29 2.41
C GLU A 228 -4.60 24.81 1.78
N ALA A 229 -3.74 25.49 2.57
CA ALA A 229 -2.43 25.96 2.11
C ALA A 229 -1.46 24.81 1.79
N ILE A 230 -1.68 23.62 2.35
CA ILE A 230 -0.91 22.40 2.08
C ILE A 230 -1.57 21.58 0.98
N THR A 231 -2.88 21.34 1.08
CA THR A 231 -3.59 20.41 0.18
C THR A 231 -3.72 20.97 -1.24
N ARG A 232 -4.04 22.26 -1.40
CA ARG A 232 -4.25 22.87 -2.73
C ARG A 232 -3.01 22.79 -3.63
N PRO A 233 -1.78 23.11 -3.17
CA PRO A 233 -0.59 22.91 -4.00
C PRO A 233 -0.31 21.45 -4.33
N LEU A 234 -0.59 20.51 -3.40
CA LEU A 234 -0.42 19.07 -3.66
C LEU A 234 -1.39 18.58 -4.74
N ASP A 235 -2.66 18.98 -4.67
CA ASP A 235 -3.66 18.71 -5.71
C ASP A 235 -3.15 19.19 -7.08
N ALA A 236 -2.67 20.43 -7.16
CA ALA A 236 -2.15 21.01 -8.39
C ALA A 236 -0.92 20.25 -8.95
N TRP A 237 -0.06 19.72 -8.07
CA TRP A 237 1.04 18.85 -8.49
C TRP A 237 0.53 17.55 -9.11
N VAL A 238 -0.41 16.88 -8.44
CA VAL A 238 -0.98 15.61 -8.91
C VAL A 238 -1.72 15.82 -10.24
N GLU A 239 -2.57 16.83 -10.35
CA GLU A 239 -3.30 17.17 -11.58
C GLU A 239 -2.36 17.43 -12.75
N ARG A 240 -1.29 18.21 -12.54
CA ARG A 240 -0.31 18.47 -13.59
C ARG A 240 0.41 17.21 -14.04
N ILE A 241 0.82 16.34 -13.11
CA ILE A 241 1.50 15.09 -13.46
C ILE A 241 0.55 14.15 -14.22
N ARG A 242 -0.70 14.02 -13.75
CA ARG A 242 -1.74 13.24 -14.43
C ARG A 242 -1.99 13.76 -15.86
N ALA A 243 -2.07 15.08 -16.03
CA ALA A 243 -2.21 15.69 -17.35
C ALA A 243 -1.00 15.42 -18.25
N THR A 244 0.21 15.40 -17.68
CA THR A 244 1.46 15.15 -18.42
C THR A 244 1.53 13.73 -18.97
N TYR A 245 1.00 12.75 -18.22
CA TYR A 245 1.01 11.33 -18.59
C TYR A 245 -0.40 10.78 -18.84
N ALA A 246 -1.29 11.59 -19.42
CA ALA A 246 -2.66 11.18 -19.68
C ALA A 246 -2.71 9.85 -20.47
N GLY A 247 -3.47 8.88 -19.96
CA GLY A 247 -3.63 7.55 -20.55
C GLY A 247 -2.45 6.59 -20.34
N ARG A 248 -1.40 6.99 -19.62
CA ARG A 248 -0.26 6.15 -19.27
C ARG A 248 -0.30 5.85 -17.78
N HIS A 249 -0.19 4.58 -17.41
CA HIS A 249 -0.20 4.14 -16.02
C HIS A 249 0.86 3.07 -15.80
N ALA A 250 1.39 3.03 -14.58
CA ALA A 250 2.23 1.96 -14.10
C ALA A 250 1.42 0.67 -14.01
N SER A 251 2.04 -0.45 -14.36
CA SER A 251 1.42 -1.77 -14.28
C SER A 251 2.45 -2.83 -13.92
N TRP A 252 2.03 -3.85 -13.19
CA TRP A 252 2.85 -5.03 -12.91
C TRP A 252 3.13 -5.80 -14.21
N THR A 253 4.34 -6.30 -14.40
CA THR A 253 4.67 -7.11 -15.57
C THR A 253 3.94 -8.45 -15.48
N GLY A 254 3.16 -8.78 -16.52
CA GLY A 254 2.31 -9.98 -16.55
C GLY A 254 0.81 -9.70 -16.36
N SER A 255 0.41 -8.45 -16.09
CA SER A 255 -1.01 -8.05 -16.12
C SER A 255 -1.58 -7.92 -17.55
N ASN A 256 -0.83 -8.31 -18.59
CA ASN A 256 -1.30 -8.32 -19.99
C ASN A 256 -2.13 -9.57 -20.33
N GLY A 257 -3.04 -9.93 -19.42
CA GLY A 257 -4.22 -10.74 -19.71
C GLY A 257 -5.44 -9.85 -19.50
N HIS A 258 -5.98 -9.30 -20.59
CA HIS A 258 -7.13 -8.40 -20.64
C HIS A 258 -6.87 -7.00 -20.05
N ALA A 259 -6.39 -6.11 -20.91
CA ALA A 259 -6.75 -4.70 -20.82
C ALA A 259 -8.26 -4.56 -21.08
N THR A 260 -9.10 -4.94 -20.12
CA THR A 260 -10.31 -4.18 -19.87
C THR A 260 -9.87 -2.98 -19.06
N ALA A 261 -10.29 -1.79 -19.49
CA ALA A 261 -10.07 -0.58 -18.72
C ALA A 261 -10.45 -0.86 -17.27
N SER A 262 -9.49 -0.74 -16.34
CA SER A 262 -9.81 -0.57 -14.93
C SER A 262 -10.43 0.81 -14.82
N THR A 263 -11.70 0.91 -15.20
CA THR A 263 -12.60 1.93 -14.70
C THR A 263 -12.60 1.74 -13.20
N ALA A 264 -12.09 2.72 -12.47
CA ALA A 264 -12.29 2.81 -11.03
C ALA A 264 -13.77 2.48 -10.75
N LEU A 265 -14.01 1.42 -9.98
CA LEU A 265 -15.36 1.01 -9.62
C LEU A 265 -16.03 2.21 -8.94
N SER A 266 -17.24 2.55 -9.36
CA SER A 266 -18.00 3.59 -8.67
C SER A 266 -18.17 3.20 -7.19
N PRO A 267 -18.38 4.17 -6.27
CA PRO A 267 -18.61 3.86 -4.86
C PRO A 267 -19.71 2.80 -4.64
N GLN A 268 -20.73 2.79 -5.50
CA GLN A 268 -21.82 1.80 -5.49
C GLN A 268 -21.36 0.41 -5.95
N GLN A 269 -20.57 0.32 -7.03
CA GLN A 269 -20.01 -0.96 -7.50
C GLN A 269 -19.02 -1.56 -6.48
N SER A 270 -18.25 -0.71 -5.80
CA SER A 270 -17.34 -1.12 -4.72
C SER A 270 -18.09 -1.61 -3.48
N GLN A 271 -19.28 -1.07 -3.18
CA GLN A 271 -20.12 -1.54 -2.08
C GLN A 271 -20.79 -2.88 -2.42
N LYS A 272 -21.30 -3.01 -3.65
CA LYS A 272 -21.92 -4.24 -4.16
C LYS A 272 -20.93 -5.41 -4.15
N LEU A 273 -19.73 -5.21 -4.69
CA LEU A 273 -18.68 -6.24 -4.71
C LEU A 273 -18.28 -6.67 -3.29
N ARG A 274 -18.15 -5.71 -2.35
CA ARG A 274 -17.87 -6.02 -0.93
C ARG A 274 -18.97 -6.88 -0.29
N ARG A 275 -20.24 -6.58 -0.58
CA ARG A 275 -21.39 -7.39 -0.12
C ARG A 275 -21.31 -8.82 -0.66
N MET A 276 -21.08 -8.97 -1.97
CA MET A 276 -20.98 -10.25 -2.65
C MET A 276 -19.81 -11.11 -2.12
N VAL A 277 -18.64 -10.51 -1.93
CA VAL A 277 -17.47 -11.18 -1.33
C VAL A 277 -17.75 -11.60 0.12
N GLY A 278 -18.44 -10.77 0.90
CA GLY A 278 -18.84 -11.11 2.27
C GLY A 278 -19.71 -12.37 2.35
N LEU A 279 -20.64 -12.54 1.39
CA LEU A 279 -21.49 -13.74 1.30
C LEU A 279 -20.70 -14.99 0.93
N LEU A 280 -19.75 -14.90 -0.01
CA LEU A 280 -18.86 -16.02 -0.32
C LEU A 280 -18.05 -16.45 0.91
N GLN A 281 -17.50 -15.49 1.66
CA GLN A 281 -16.75 -15.78 2.88
C GLN A 281 -17.61 -16.43 3.96
N ALA A 282 -18.87 -16.01 4.12
CA ALA A 282 -19.81 -16.65 5.04
C ALA A 282 -20.14 -18.09 4.61
N GLY A 283 -20.34 -18.33 3.31
CA GLY A 283 -20.52 -19.67 2.73
C GLY A 283 -19.33 -20.58 3.00
N MET A 284 -18.10 -20.11 2.76
CA MET A 284 -16.87 -20.85 3.05
C MET A 284 -16.75 -21.22 4.53
N ARG A 285 -17.06 -20.29 5.44
CA ARG A 285 -17.03 -20.56 6.89
C ARG A 285 -18.01 -21.66 7.27
N LYS A 286 -19.21 -21.66 6.67
CA LYS A 286 -20.23 -22.68 6.88
C LYS A 286 -19.81 -24.04 6.31
N GLU A 287 -19.21 -24.06 5.11
CA GLU A 287 -18.66 -25.27 4.47
C GLU A 287 -17.54 -25.91 5.31
N ILE A 288 -16.57 -25.12 5.79
CA ILE A 288 -15.50 -25.60 6.67
C ILE A 288 -16.07 -26.19 7.97
N LYS A 289 -17.16 -25.61 8.51
CA LYS A 289 -17.84 -26.14 9.71
C LYS A 289 -18.46 -27.51 9.44
N ARG A 290 -19.15 -27.69 8.31
CA ARG A 290 -19.72 -28.99 7.88
C ARG A 290 -18.63 -30.05 7.67
N LEU A 291 -17.52 -29.69 7.03
CA LEU A 291 -16.38 -30.59 6.82
C LEU A 291 -15.79 -31.09 8.15
N LYS A 292 -15.66 -30.19 9.15
CA LYS A 292 -15.20 -30.56 10.50
C LYS A 292 -16.17 -31.48 11.24
N GLN A 293 -17.46 -31.43 10.90
CA GLN A 293 -18.52 -32.27 11.49
C GLN A 293 -18.67 -33.63 10.77
N GLY A 294 -17.89 -33.88 9.72
CA GLY A 294 -17.93 -35.13 8.94
C GLY A 294 -19.07 -35.19 7.92
N GLU A 295 -19.73 -34.07 7.63
CA GLU A 295 -20.92 -33.98 6.77
C GLU A 295 -20.61 -33.55 5.31
N GLY A 296 -19.36 -33.71 4.83
CA GLY A 296 -18.91 -33.10 3.57
C GLY A 296 -18.62 -34.09 2.44
N ASN A 297 -19.64 -34.58 1.74
CA ASN A 297 -19.49 -35.44 0.54
C ASN A 297 -19.92 -34.76 -0.77
N GLY A 298 -19.75 -33.43 -0.89
CA GLY A 298 -20.21 -32.64 -2.04
C GLY A 298 -19.11 -31.82 -2.74
N HIS A 299 -19.50 -31.14 -3.83
CA HIS A 299 -18.65 -30.18 -4.54
C HIS A 299 -18.28 -29.03 -3.59
N LEU A 300 -16.98 -28.78 -3.41
CA LEU A 300 -16.50 -27.80 -2.43
C LEU A 300 -16.28 -26.43 -3.09
N LEU A 301 -16.93 -25.40 -2.57
CA LEU A 301 -16.69 -24.01 -2.97
C LEU A 301 -15.22 -23.64 -2.68
N THR A 302 -14.70 -24.09 -1.55
CA THR A 302 -13.29 -23.92 -1.16
C THR A 302 -12.29 -24.52 -2.15
N ASP A 303 -12.59 -25.66 -2.78
CA ASP A 303 -11.72 -26.28 -3.80
C ASP A 303 -11.72 -25.47 -5.11
N GLN A 304 -12.89 -25.01 -5.56
CA GLN A 304 -12.99 -24.14 -6.75
C GLN A 304 -12.23 -22.83 -6.55
N LEU A 305 -12.38 -22.20 -5.38
CA LEU A 305 -11.71 -20.94 -5.06
C LEU A 305 -10.18 -21.10 -5.01
N MET A 306 -9.66 -22.25 -4.56
CA MET A 306 -8.22 -22.54 -4.58
C MET A 306 -7.65 -22.72 -5.98
N GLN A 307 -8.50 -23.08 -6.96
CA GLN A 307 -8.11 -23.27 -8.36
C GLN A 307 -8.25 -21.99 -9.19
N MET A 308 -8.88 -20.95 -8.64
CA MET A 308 -9.09 -19.67 -9.31
C MET A 308 -7.93 -18.70 -9.07
N ASP A 309 -7.61 -17.90 -10.08
CA ASP A 309 -6.68 -16.78 -9.92
C ASP A 309 -7.30 -15.73 -8.99
N ILE A 310 -6.57 -15.32 -7.94
CA ILE A 310 -7.00 -14.31 -6.97
C ILE A 310 -7.44 -13.00 -7.66
N SER A 311 -6.90 -12.68 -8.85
CA SER A 311 -7.30 -11.50 -9.62
C SER A 311 -8.74 -11.55 -10.15
N SER A 312 -9.32 -12.74 -10.33
CA SER A 312 -10.71 -12.90 -10.82
C SER A 312 -11.76 -12.58 -9.75
N TRP A 313 -11.37 -12.39 -8.49
CA TRP A 313 -12.28 -12.07 -7.38
C TRP A 313 -12.75 -10.62 -7.40
N ASN A 314 -12.11 -9.79 -8.22
CA ASN A 314 -12.51 -8.40 -8.45
C ASN A 314 -13.55 -8.27 -9.59
N ASP A 315 -13.91 -9.38 -10.24
CA ASP A 315 -14.91 -9.41 -11.30
C ASP A 315 -16.28 -9.82 -10.71
N GLU A 316 -17.24 -8.89 -10.77
CA GLU A 316 -18.59 -9.07 -10.28
C GLU A 316 -19.29 -10.30 -10.89
N GLN A 317 -19.06 -10.59 -12.16
CA GLN A 317 -19.68 -11.74 -12.84
C GLN A 317 -19.12 -13.07 -12.33
N VAL A 318 -17.81 -13.08 -12.04
CA VAL A 318 -17.13 -14.26 -11.47
C VAL A 318 -17.63 -14.52 -10.05
N VAL A 319 -17.72 -13.48 -9.23
CA VAL A 319 -18.24 -13.57 -7.85
C VAL A 319 -19.73 -13.97 -7.86
N LEU A 320 -20.53 -13.40 -8.77
CA LEU A 320 -21.96 -13.75 -8.90
C LEU A 320 -22.16 -15.21 -9.27
N LYS A 321 -21.36 -15.74 -10.20
CA LYS A 321 -21.42 -17.16 -10.59
C LYS A 321 -21.20 -18.07 -9.37
N LEU A 322 -20.17 -17.79 -8.58
CA LEU A 322 -19.86 -18.54 -7.36
C LEU A 322 -20.97 -18.43 -6.31
N LEU A 323 -21.60 -17.25 -6.16
CA LEU A 323 -22.73 -17.07 -5.26
C LEU A 323 -23.97 -17.87 -5.72
N ARG A 324 -24.24 -17.95 -7.03
CA ARG A 324 -25.31 -18.78 -7.56
C ARG A 324 -25.07 -20.27 -7.30
N GLU A 325 -23.83 -20.73 -7.44
CA GLU A 325 -23.43 -22.10 -7.09
C GLU A 325 -23.59 -22.36 -5.57
N LEU A 326 -23.15 -21.43 -4.73
CA LEU A 326 -23.34 -21.50 -3.27
C LEU A 326 -24.83 -21.54 -2.88
N TRP A 327 -25.66 -20.73 -3.54
CA TRP A 327 -27.12 -20.73 -3.32
C TRP A 327 -27.72 -22.10 -3.62
N LEU A 328 -27.32 -22.71 -4.74
CA LEU A 328 -27.76 -24.05 -5.13
C LEU A 328 -27.36 -25.09 -4.08
N THR A 329 -26.10 -25.07 -3.66
CA THR A 329 -25.56 -25.97 -2.64
C THR A 329 -26.31 -25.83 -1.31
N GLU A 330 -26.61 -24.61 -0.86
CA GLU A 330 -27.34 -24.38 0.39
C GLU A 330 -28.78 -24.90 0.35
N HIS A 331 -29.49 -24.74 -0.78
CA HIS A 331 -30.86 -25.20 -0.91
C HIS A 331 -30.95 -26.72 -1.07
N VAL A 332 -30.04 -27.33 -1.81
CA VAL A 332 -29.93 -28.80 -1.90
C VAL A 332 -29.61 -29.39 -0.53
N ASN A 333 -28.67 -28.80 0.22
CA ASN A 333 -28.33 -29.25 1.57
C ASN A 333 -29.47 -29.05 2.58
N SER A 334 -30.40 -28.14 2.29
CA SER A 334 -31.61 -27.92 3.09
C SER A 334 -32.74 -28.90 2.75
N GLY A 335 -32.50 -29.86 1.83
CA GLY A 335 -33.44 -30.93 1.46
C GLY A 335 -34.23 -30.68 0.18
N MET A 336 -33.94 -29.61 -0.57
CA MET A 336 -34.57 -29.34 -1.87
C MET A 336 -34.00 -30.28 -2.94
N PRO A 337 -34.83 -30.93 -3.77
CA PRO A 337 -34.34 -31.70 -4.91
C PRO A 337 -33.55 -30.81 -5.88
N GLN A 338 -32.41 -31.28 -6.37
CA GLN A 338 -31.53 -30.51 -7.26
C GLN A 338 -32.23 -29.95 -8.51
N PRO A 339 -33.10 -30.69 -9.23
CA PRO A 339 -33.80 -30.14 -10.39
C PRO A 339 -34.71 -28.96 -10.05
N ASP A 340 -35.32 -28.98 -8.86
CA ASP A 340 -36.21 -27.90 -8.39
C ASP A 340 -35.37 -26.67 -8.00
N ALA A 341 -34.23 -26.88 -7.35
CA ALA A 341 -33.30 -25.81 -6.99
C ALA A 341 -32.70 -25.12 -8.23
N GLU A 342 -32.32 -25.89 -9.26
CA GLU A 342 -31.84 -25.35 -10.54
C GLU A 342 -32.94 -24.57 -11.27
N MET A 343 -34.17 -25.08 -11.27
CA MET A 343 -35.33 -24.39 -11.85
C MET A 343 -35.60 -23.06 -11.14
N MET A 344 -35.58 -23.04 -9.81
CA MET A 344 -35.73 -21.82 -9.01
C MET A 344 -34.60 -20.82 -9.30
N LEU A 345 -33.35 -21.27 -9.27
CA LEU A 345 -32.20 -20.40 -9.52
C LEU A 345 -32.23 -19.78 -10.93
N SER A 346 -32.82 -20.47 -11.92
CA SER A 346 -32.93 -19.96 -13.30
C SER A 346 -33.85 -18.74 -13.44
N ILE A 347 -34.83 -18.57 -12.53
CA ILE A 347 -35.81 -17.48 -12.56
C ILE A 347 -35.47 -16.33 -11.60
N LEU A 348 -34.49 -16.50 -10.70
CA LEU A 348 -34.09 -15.48 -9.74
C LEU A 348 -33.19 -14.42 -10.38
N ASP A 349 -33.52 -13.15 -10.14
CA ASP A 349 -32.58 -12.05 -10.39
C ASP A 349 -31.42 -12.07 -9.39
N GLU A 350 -30.41 -11.25 -9.64
CA GLU A 350 -29.22 -11.18 -8.80
C GLU A 350 -29.54 -10.81 -7.34
N GLU A 351 -30.38 -9.81 -7.11
CA GLU A 351 -30.68 -9.32 -5.77
C GLU A 351 -31.44 -10.37 -4.94
N SER A 352 -32.31 -11.14 -5.58
CA SER A 352 -33.02 -12.26 -4.96
C SER A 352 -32.08 -13.39 -4.54
N VAL A 353 -31.02 -13.66 -5.32
CA VAL A 353 -29.98 -14.62 -4.94
C VAL A 353 -29.20 -14.12 -3.72
N LEU A 354 -28.82 -12.84 -3.68
CA LEU A 354 -28.09 -12.25 -2.56
C LEU A 354 -28.92 -12.28 -1.27
N LEU A 355 -30.19 -11.85 -1.32
CA LEU A 355 -31.09 -11.88 -0.16
C LEU A 355 -31.31 -13.32 0.37
N GLY A 356 -31.51 -14.29 -0.52
CA GLY A 356 -31.66 -15.69 -0.10
C GLY A 356 -30.41 -16.28 0.55
N LEU A 357 -29.22 -15.83 0.12
CA LEU A 357 -27.96 -16.18 0.78
C LEU A 357 -27.79 -15.48 2.13
N GLU A 358 -28.16 -14.20 2.24
CA GLU A 358 -28.12 -13.46 3.51
C GLU A 358 -28.97 -14.17 4.58
N ASP A 359 -30.19 -14.57 4.23
CA ASP A 359 -31.09 -15.28 5.13
C ASP A 359 -30.56 -16.67 5.52
N SER A 360 -30.04 -17.44 4.55
CA SER A 360 -29.55 -18.80 4.80
C SER A 360 -28.20 -18.86 5.52
N LEU A 361 -27.40 -17.79 5.44
CA LEU A 361 -26.07 -17.69 6.06
C LEU A 361 -26.08 -16.92 7.39
N ALA A 362 -27.08 -16.08 7.67
CA ALA A 362 -27.22 -15.35 8.94
C ALA A 362 -27.24 -16.25 10.20
N GLY A 363 -27.61 -17.53 10.05
CA GLY A 363 -27.55 -18.52 11.13
C GLY A 363 -26.14 -18.95 11.56
N ALA A 364 -25.08 -18.59 10.83
CA ALA A 364 -23.71 -19.05 11.11
C ALA A 364 -22.99 -18.22 12.21
N ASP A 365 -23.30 -16.93 12.35
CA ASP A 365 -22.61 -16.02 13.27
C ASP A 365 -23.22 -15.99 14.70
N ALA A 366 -24.46 -16.47 14.90
CA ALA A 366 -25.13 -16.46 16.21
C ALA A 366 -24.63 -17.54 17.21
N GLN A 367 -23.77 -18.47 16.79
CA GLN A 367 -23.27 -19.57 17.63
C GLN A 367 -21.83 -19.37 18.15
N SER A 368 -21.14 -18.27 17.82
CA SER A 368 -19.76 -18.02 18.30
C SER A 368 -19.68 -17.15 19.56
N SER A 369 -20.81 -16.78 20.18
CA SER A 369 -20.86 -15.89 21.35
C SER A 369 -21.50 -16.53 22.59
N ALA A 370 -21.24 -17.82 22.84
CA ALA A 370 -21.51 -18.43 24.14
C ALA A 370 -20.18 -18.60 24.90
N PRO A 371 -20.01 -18.02 26.09
CA PRO A 371 -18.83 -18.26 26.90
C PRO A 371 -18.83 -19.72 27.37
N ALA A 372 -17.70 -20.40 27.20
CA ALA A 372 -17.49 -21.74 27.74
C ALA A 372 -17.62 -21.70 29.28
N ALA A 373 -18.49 -22.55 29.82
CA ALA A 373 -18.64 -22.80 31.25
C ALA A 373 -17.55 -23.73 31.77
#